data_AF-A0A1M6Y4L2-F1
#
_entry.id   AF-A0A1M6Y4L2-F1
#
_cell.length_a   1.000
_cell.length_b   1.000
_cell.length_c   1.000
_cell.angle_alpha   90.00
_cell.angle_beta   90.00
_cell.angle_gamma   90.00
#
_symmetry.space_group_name_H-M   'P 1'
#
loop_
_entity.id
_entity.type
_entity.pdbx_description
1 polymer ?
#
loop_
_entity_poly.entity_id
_entity_poly.type
_entity_poly.pdbx_seq_one_letter_code
_entity_poly.pdbx_strand_id
1 'polypeptide(L)'
;MKTKITKVLSIGVIAMGVVHCAATFTPVIAGKLATLDAGAQTAFLYMSLMCGALLILGGALSVMLAGKMAEYSFLRKPFLFTLIILAIDGVMAAYAMPKNPCAWAVLVLTLPLLAINIKRS
;
A
#
# COMPACT_ATOMS: atom_id res chain seq x y z
N MET A 1 -0.64 12.40 -19.84
CA MET A 1 0.45 11.50 -19.40
C MET A 1 0.39 11.18 -17.90
N LYS A 2 0.40 12.19 -17.00
CA LYS A 2 0.38 12.00 -15.53
C LYS A 2 -0.72 11.05 -15.02
N THR A 3 -1.97 11.18 -15.51
CA THR A 3 -3.08 10.28 -15.11
C THR A 3 -2.84 8.81 -15.46
N LYS A 4 -2.23 8.51 -16.61
CA LYS A 4 -1.93 7.12 -17.01
C LYS A 4 -0.87 6.51 -16.08
N ILE A 5 0.18 7.27 -15.77
CA ILE A 5 1.24 6.85 -14.84
C ILE A 5 0.68 6.63 -13.43
N THR A 6 -0.16 7.55 -12.93
CA THR A 6 -0.85 7.38 -11.64
C THR A 6 -1.62 6.06 -11.60
N LYS A 7 -2.38 5.73 -12.65
CA LYS A 7 -3.13 4.47 -12.70
C LYS A 7 -2.22 3.25 -12.70
N VAL A 8 -1.14 3.26 -13.50
CA VAL A 8 -0.18 2.14 -13.55
C VAL A 8 0.48 1.90 -12.19
N LEU A 9 0.98 2.96 -11.55
CA LEU A 9 1.57 2.85 -10.22
C LEU A 9 0.55 2.35 -9.19
N SER A 10 -0.67 2.86 -9.24
CA SER A 10 -1.74 2.46 -8.32
C SER A 10 -2.12 0.99 -8.50
N ILE A 11 -2.16 0.48 -9.73
CA ILE A 11 -2.37 -0.96 -10.01
C ILE A 11 -1.23 -1.79 -9.42
N GLY A 12 0.02 -1.31 -9.54
CA GLY A 12 1.17 -1.94 -8.89
C GLY A 12 1.02 -2.01 -7.37
N VAL A 13 0.55 -0.93 -6.73
CA VAL A 13 0.28 -0.91 -5.28
C VAL A 13 -0.80 -1.95 -4.91
N ILE A 14 -1.89 -2.05 -5.69
CA ILE A 14 -2.93 -3.06 -5.48
C ILE A 14 -2.33 -4.47 -5.55
N ALA A 15 -1.54 -4.74 -6.59
CA ALA A 15 -0.89 -6.04 -6.76
C ALA A 15 0.01 -6.37 -5.57
N MET A 16 0.80 -5.41 -5.08
CA MET A 16 1.62 -5.59 -3.89
C MET A 16 0.80 -5.84 -2.63
N GLY A 17 -0.37 -5.22 -2.47
CA GLY A 17 -1.28 -5.52 -1.37
C GLY A 17 -1.81 -6.95 -1.40
N VAL A 18 -2.15 -7.47 -2.59
CA VAL A 18 -2.55 -8.88 -2.76
C VAL A 18 -1.39 -9.82 -2.45
N VAL A 19 -0.19 -9.53 -2.97
CA VAL A 19 1.03 -10.31 -2.69
C VAL A 19 1.34 -10.30 -1.19
N HIS A 20 1.19 -9.17 -0.52
CA HIS A 20 1.37 -9.05 0.93
C HIS A 20 0.41 -9.99 1.67
N CYS A 21 -0.90 -9.92 1.39
CA CYS A 21 -1.87 -10.81 2.00
C CYS A 21 -1.52 -12.30 1.75
N ALA A 22 -1.17 -12.67 0.52
CA ALA A 22 -0.77 -14.04 0.21
C ALA A 22 0.49 -14.47 0.98
N ALA A 23 1.50 -13.60 1.05
CA ALA A 23 2.73 -13.85 1.79
C ALA A 23 2.51 -14.00 3.30
N THR A 24 1.49 -13.33 3.85
CA THR A 24 1.09 -13.45 5.25
C THR A 24 0.35 -14.75 5.53
N PHE A 25 -0.60 -15.14 4.67
CA PHE A 25 -1.40 -16.36 4.90
C PHE A 25 -0.66 -17.65 4.55
N THR A 26 0.30 -17.63 3.62
CA THR A 26 1.09 -18.82 3.26
C THR A 26 1.77 -19.50 4.47
N PRO A 27 2.53 -18.79 5.33
CA PRO A 27 3.12 -19.41 6.52
C PRO A 27 2.08 -19.79 7.59
N VAL A 28 0.93 -19.11 7.64
CA VAL A 28 -0.17 -19.44 8.56
C VAL A 28 -0.76 -20.79 8.20
N ILE A 29 -1.11 -20.98 6.92
CA ILE A 29 -1.66 -22.23 6.39
C ILE A 29 -0.64 -23.36 6.52
N ALA A 30 0.65 -23.05 6.33
CA ALA A 30 1.74 -24.02 6.50
C ALA A 30 2.10 -24.31 7.97
N GLY A 31 1.40 -23.75 8.96
CA GLY A 31 1.67 -23.97 10.38
C GLY A 31 3.01 -23.40 10.89
N LYS A 32 3.68 -22.56 10.10
CA LYS A 32 5.03 -22.04 10.39
C LYS A 32 5.03 -20.88 11.40
N LEU A 33 3.86 -20.46 11.88
CA LEU A 33 3.70 -19.44 12.92
C LEU A 33 3.46 -20.02 14.32
N ALA A 34 3.50 -21.35 14.48
CA ALA A 34 3.23 -22.05 15.74
C ALA A 34 4.23 -21.72 16.88
N THR A 35 5.31 -21.00 16.59
CA THR A 35 6.29 -20.54 17.59
C THR A 35 5.87 -19.25 18.29
N LEU A 36 4.80 -18.56 17.83
CA LEU A 36 4.24 -17.40 18.51
C LEU A 36 3.14 -17.82 19.49
N ASP A 37 3.03 -17.09 20.60
CA ASP A 37 1.86 -17.18 21.47
C ASP A 37 0.57 -16.82 20.70
N ALA A 38 -0.56 -17.44 21.06
CA ALA A 38 -1.83 -17.30 20.34
C ALA A 38 -2.30 -15.84 20.24
N GLY A 39 -2.05 -15.02 21.27
CA GLY A 39 -2.38 -13.59 21.23
C GLY A 39 -1.52 -12.81 20.25
N ALA A 40 -0.20 -13.08 20.26
CA ALA A 40 0.76 -12.44 19.37
C ALA A 40 0.54 -12.82 17.90
N GLN A 41 0.20 -14.09 17.63
CA GLN A 41 -0.11 -14.57 16.30
C GLN A 41 -1.35 -13.87 15.71
N THR A 42 -2.40 -13.70 16.50
CA THR A 42 -3.63 -13.03 16.06
C THR A 42 -3.39 -11.54 15.78
N ALA A 43 -2.64 -10.86 16.64
CA ALA A 43 -2.29 -9.45 16.46
C ALA A 43 -1.44 -9.24 15.20
N PHE A 44 -0.45 -10.10 14.96
CA PHE A 44 0.40 -10.06 13.77
C PHE A 44 -0.42 -10.26 12.48
N LEU A 45 -1.32 -11.25 12.48
CA LEU A 45 -2.21 -11.53 11.37
C LEU A 45 -3.11 -10.34 11.04
N TYR A 46 -3.76 -9.78 12.07
CA TYR A 46 -4.64 -8.63 11.90
C TYR A 46 -3.89 -7.40 11.36
N MET A 47 -2.72 -7.09 11.93
CA MET A 47 -1.92 -5.94 11.50
C MET A 47 -1.43 -6.10 10.05
N SER A 48 -0.98 -7.30 9.68
CA SER A 48 -0.53 -7.57 8.32
C SER A 48 -1.68 -7.57 7.32
N LEU A 49 -2.86 -8.09 7.69
CA LEU A 49 -4.05 -8.01 6.86
C LEU A 49 -4.48 -6.56 6.62
N MET A 50 -4.43 -5.73 7.67
CA MET A 50 -4.75 -4.30 7.57
C MET A 50 -3.76 -3.56 6.66
N CYS A 51 -2.47 -3.87 6.73
CA CYS A 51 -1.47 -3.30 5.82
C CYS A 51 -1.74 -3.70 4.35
N GLY A 52 -1.99 -4.99 4.09
CA GLY A 52 -2.38 -5.46 2.75
C GLY A 52 -3.67 -4.80 2.23
N ALA A 53 -4.70 -4.69 3.09
CA ALA A 53 -5.95 -4.03 2.77
C ALA A 53 -5.77 -2.53 2.51
N LEU A 54 -4.91 -1.84 3.28
CA LEU A 54 -4.58 -0.43 3.07
C LEU A 54 -3.96 -0.19 1.69
N LEU A 55 -3.05 -1.07 1.26
CA LEU A 55 -2.45 -1.01 -0.08
C LEU A 55 -3.50 -1.23 -1.17
N ILE A 56 -4.35 -2.25 -1.02
CA ILE A 56 -5.42 -2.56 -1.99
C ILE A 56 -6.41 -1.40 -2.10
N LEU A 57 -6.95 -0.93 -0.97
CA LEU A 57 -7.95 0.13 -0.93
C LEU A 57 -7.36 1.47 -1.36
N GLY A 58 -6.17 1.83 -0.87
CA GLY A 58 -5.49 3.07 -1.25
C GLY A 58 -5.10 3.09 -2.73
N GLY A 59 -4.64 1.95 -3.27
CA GLY A 59 -4.38 1.79 -4.70
C GLY A 59 -5.66 1.87 -5.53
N ALA A 60 -6.74 1.18 -5.13
CA ALA A 60 -8.02 1.21 -5.84
C ALA A 60 -8.61 2.62 -5.86
N LEU A 61 -8.61 3.30 -4.72
CA LEU A 61 -9.05 4.69 -4.59
C LEU A 61 -8.22 5.60 -5.51
N SER A 62 -6.91 5.37 -5.60
CA SER A 62 -6.04 6.10 -6.51
C SER A 62 -6.34 5.88 -7.99
N VAL A 63 -6.70 4.66 -8.39
CA VAL A 63 -7.17 4.38 -9.77
C VAL A 63 -8.49 5.09 -10.06
N MET A 64 -9.44 5.05 -9.13
CA MET A 64 -10.78 5.63 -9.30
C MET A 64 -10.76 7.16 -9.35
N LEU A 65 -9.92 7.79 -8.52
CA LEU A 65 -9.81 9.25 -8.46
C LEU A 65 -8.82 9.82 -9.49
N ALA A 66 -8.02 8.98 -10.16
CA ALA A 66 -7.08 9.40 -11.19
C ALA A 66 -7.82 10.10 -12.35
N GLY A 67 -7.74 11.43 -12.38
CA GLY A 67 -8.34 12.29 -13.40
C GLY A 67 -9.61 13.01 -12.96
N LYS A 68 -10.31 12.52 -11.93
CA LYS A 68 -11.53 13.16 -11.39
C LYS A 68 -11.24 14.39 -10.51
N MET A 69 -10.01 14.52 -10.02
CA MET A 69 -9.60 15.69 -9.22
C MET A 69 -9.58 17.01 -9.98
N ALA A 70 -9.58 16.98 -11.32
CA ALA A 70 -9.71 18.19 -12.13
C ALA A 70 -11.14 18.74 -12.11
N GLU A 71 -12.12 17.87 -11.93
CA GLU A 71 -13.55 18.19 -11.92
C GLU A 71 -14.04 18.49 -10.49
N TYR A 72 -13.50 17.77 -9.49
CA TYR A 72 -13.88 17.93 -8.08
C TYR A 72 -12.67 18.29 -7.22
N SER A 73 -12.43 19.60 -7.05
CA SER A 73 -11.29 20.13 -6.29
C SER A 73 -11.29 19.75 -4.81
N PHE A 74 -12.47 19.50 -4.21
CA PHE A 74 -12.57 19.11 -2.80
C PHE A 74 -12.00 17.71 -2.53
N LEU A 75 -12.04 16.79 -3.51
CA LEU A 75 -11.52 15.42 -3.38
C LEU A 75 -9.99 15.37 -3.30
N ARG A 76 -9.33 16.48 -3.60
CA ARG A 76 -7.87 16.58 -3.68
C ARG A 76 -7.17 16.40 -2.33
N LYS A 77 -7.67 17.06 -1.29
CA LYS A 77 -7.12 16.97 0.06
C LYS A 77 -7.21 15.55 0.64
N PRO A 78 -8.38 14.88 0.66
CA PRO A 78 -8.46 13.50 1.15
C PRO A 78 -7.64 12.54 0.30
N PHE A 79 -7.57 12.75 -1.03
CA PHE A 79 -6.71 11.94 -1.89
C PHE A 79 -5.22 12.06 -1.54
N LEU A 80 -4.71 13.28 -1.38
CA LEU A 80 -3.32 13.50 -0.96
C LEU A 80 -3.03 12.89 0.41
N PHE A 81 -3.98 13.00 1.34
CA PHE A 81 -3.86 12.38 2.66
C PHE A 81 -3.71 10.85 2.56
N THR A 82 -4.52 10.18 1.72
CA THR A 82 -4.36 8.74 1.45
C THR A 82 -2.98 8.42 0.87
N LEU A 83 -2.48 9.20 -0.09
CA LEU A 83 -1.17 8.97 -0.68
C LEU A 83 -0.02 9.16 0.33
N ILE A 84 -0.15 10.13 1.25
CA ILE A 84 0.82 10.34 2.33
C ILE A 84 0.85 9.12 3.24
N ILE A 85 -0.32 8.61 3.65
CA ILE A 85 -0.40 7.39 4.47
C ILE A 85 0.27 6.21 3.77
N LEU A 86 0.00 5.99 2.48
CA LEU A 86 0.64 4.92 1.71
C LEU A 86 2.16 5.10 1.60
N ALA A 87 2.65 6.33 1.47
CA ALA A 87 4.08 6.61 1.45
C ALA A 87 4.73 6.34 2.82
N ILE A 88 4.08 6.72 3.92
CA ILE A 88 4.55 6.42 5.28
C ILE A 88 4.61 4.92 5.49
N ASP A 89 3.58 4.17 5.10
CA ASP A 89 3.54 2.71 5.17
C ASP A 89 4.71 2.08 4.39
N GLY A 90 4.96 2.54 3.16
CA GLY A 90 6.10 2.09 2.35
C GLY A 90 7.46 2.38 3.00
N VAL A 91 7.65 3.57 3.59
CA VAL A 91 8.89 3.95 4.30
C VAL A 91 9.08 3.09 5.54
N MET A 92 8.03 2.91 6.35
CA MET A 92 8.07 2.07 7.54
C MET A 92 8.34 0.61 7.19
N ALA A 93 7.74 0.08 6.12
CA ALA A 93 7.99 -1.27 5.64
C ALA A 93 9.46 -1.48 5.25
N ALA A 94 10.05 -0.55 4.47
CA ALA A 94 11.45 -0.64 4.06
C ALA A 94 12.41 -0.49 5.25
N TYR A 95 12.08 0.37 6.22
CA TYR A 95 12.86 0.55 7.44
C TYR A 95 12.81 -0.69 8.35
N ALA A 96 11.63 -1.25 8.59
CA ALA A 96 11.45 -2.40 9.48
C ALA A 96 11.92 -3.72 8.84
N MET A 97 11.88 -3.83 7.51
CA MET A 97 12.22 -5.05 6.77
C MET A 97 13.21 -4.78 5.62
N PRO A 98 14.43 -4.30 5.91
CA PRO A 98 15.37 -3.83 4.88
C PRO A 98 15.88 -4.95 3.96
N LYS A 99 15.82 -6.22 4.41
CA LYS A 99 16.21 -7.39 3.61
C LYS A 99 15.05 -7.93 2.75
N ASN A 100 13.84 -7.40 2.89
CA ASN A 100 12.67 -7.87 2.16
C ASN A 100 12.48 -7.08 0.85
N PRO A 101 12.65 -7.69 -0.33
CA PRO A 101 12.51 -7.00 -1.60
C PRO A 101 11.10 -6.44 -1.84
N CYS A 102 10.05 -7.07 -1.27
CA CYS A 102 8.67 -6.60 -1.38
C CYS A 102 8.47 -5.26 -0.65
N ALA A 103 9.15 -5.03 0.47
CA ALA A 103 9.08 -3.78 1.21
C ALA A 103 9.64 -2.61 0.37
N TRP A 104 10.76 -2.85 -0.31
CA TRP A 104 11.33 -1.90 -1.26
C TRP A 104 10.44 -1.67 -2.47
N ALA A 105 9.80 -2.71 -3.00
CA ALA A 105 8.85 -2.57 -4.10
C ALA A 105 7.65 -1.68 -3.73
N VAL A 106 7.09 -1.85 -2.52
CA VAL A 106 6.03 -0.96 -2.00
C VAL A 106 6.52 0.48 -1.93
N LEU A 107 7.71 0.72 -1.38
CA LEU A 107 8.31 2.06 -1.31
C LEU A 107 8.48 2.72 -2.69
N VAL A 108 9.05 1.97 -3.65
CA VAL A 108 9.29 2.41 -5.03
C VAL A 108 7.98 2.69 -5.78
N LEU A 109 6.87 2.07 -5.37
CA LEU A 109 5.55 2.35 -5.95
C LEU A 109 4.87 3.55 -5.28
N THR A 110 4.91 3.65 -3.95
CA THR A 110 4.15 4.67 -3.19
C THR A 110 4.81 6.05 -3.21
N LEU A 111 6.14 6.15 -3.13
CA LEU A 111 6.84 7.44 -3.17
C LEU A 111 6.67 8.20 -4.50
N PRO A 112 6.89 7.58 -5.68
CA PRO A 112 6.63 8.26 -6.95
C PRO A 112 5.15 8.57 -7.15
N LEU A 113 4.25 7.69 -6.67
CA LEU A 113 2.81 7.93 -6.71
C LEU A 113 2.45 9.21 -5.95
N LEU A 114 3.00 9.41 -4.75
CA LEU A 114 2.84 10.67 -4.01
C LEU A 114 3.47 11.84 -4.76
N ALA A 115 4.74 11.74 -5.18
CA ALA A 115 5.47 12.83 -5.82
C ALA A 115 4.80 13.36 -7.10
N ILE A 116 4.24 12.48 -7.93
CA ILE A 116 3.55 12.85 -9.17
C ILE A 116 2.25 13.62 -8.86
N ASN A 117 1.55 13.25 -7.80
CA ASN A 117 0.26 13.84 -7.45
C ASN A 117 0.40 15.08 -6.54
N ILE A 118 1.49 15.22 -5.79
CA ILE A 118 1.80 16.43 -5.01
C ILE A 118 2.08 17.62 -5.93
N LYS A 119 2.87 17.42 -6.99
CA LYS A 119 3.20 18.47 -7.99
C LYS A 119 2.03 18.82 -8.91
N ARG A 120 0.91 18.13 -8.78
CA ARG A 120 -0.32 18.46 -9.49
C ARG A 120 -1.11 19.53 -8.71
N SER A 121 -0.81 19.72 -7.42
CA SER A 121 -1.42 20.66 -6.47
C SER A 121 -0.87 22.06 -6.51
#